data_AF-A0A7Y3RA46-F1
#
_entry.id   AF-A0A7Y3RA46-F1
#
_cell.length_a   1.000
_cell.length_b   1.000
_cell.length_c   1.000
_cell.angle_alpha   90.00
_cell.angle_beta   90.00
_cell.angle_gamma   90.00
#
_symmetry.space_group_name_H-M   'P 1'
#
loop_
_entity.id
_entity.type
_entity.pdbx_description
1 polymer ?
#
loop_
_entity_poly.entity_id
_entity_poly.type
_entity_poly.pdbx_seq_one_letter_code
_entity_poly.pdbx_strand_id
1 'polypeptide(L)'
;MKLKFTYLLSIIIACGITSCRKDAEKQNQKVEYIISREDSINDAWVKSNKVPSPLVPEDMKCYLDIVFIFDPKKVYIYQTERNFNPDGEEIKYEYPNYIGLKPEYLLTIDNKNFVTFLKDNNSLFGVFTEGNIRGSFCIASETDTLKSLAFVDLAKELKKAKSKAHYIVRKTTEEENTVLKYKRNNQEFFPEKISWSNKFLNGNLTPFTKEYSIFESRIDIVRTAKETYKKKTRKFEM
;
A
#
# COMPACT_ATOMS: atom_id res chain seq x y z
N MET A 1 -55.34 -49.15 -20.38
CA MET A 1 -54.00 -48.66 -20.76
C MET A 1 -53.79 -47.14 -20.58
N LYS A 2 -54.82 -46.34 -20.24
CA LYS A 2 -54.69 -44.87 -20.07
C LYS A 2 -54.21 -44.39 -18.69
N LEU A 3 -54.35 -45.21 -17.63
CA LEU A 3 -54.03 -44.83 -16.25
C LEU A 3 -52.52 -44.81 -15.92
N LYS A 4 -51.69 -45.53 -16.69
CA LYS A 4 -50.24 -45.58 -16.47
C LYS A 4 -49.50 -44.39 -17.10
N PHE A 5 -50.13 -43.73 -18.08
CA PHE A 5 -49.51 -42.61 -18.80
C PHE A 5 -49.64 -41.28 -18.03
N THR A 6 -50.74 -41.10 -17.28
CA THR A 6 -50.95 -39.92 -16.43
C THR A 6 -50.00 -39.86 -15.24
N TYR A 7 -49.64 -41.01 -14.64
CA TYR A 7 -48.63 -41.09 -13.58
C TYR A 7 -47.21 -40.80 -14.07
N LEU A 8 -46.90 -41.18 -15.30
CA LEU A 8 -45.60 -40.89 -15.91
C LEU A 8 -45.46 -39.39 -16.24
N LEU A 9 -46.55 -38.76 -16.69
CA LEU A 9 -46.59 -37.32 -16.95
C LEU A 9 -46.47 -36.49 -15.65
N SER A 10 -47.06 -36.93 -14.54
CA SER A 10 -46.98 -36.21 -13.27
C SER A 10 -45.57 -36.26 -12.63
N ILE A 11 -44.86 -37.38 -12.79
CA ILE A 11 -43.46 -37.50 -12.32
C ILE A 11 -42.52 -36.59 -13.12
N ILE A 12 -42.72 -36.48 -14.44
CA ILE A 12 -41.88 -35.61 -15.30
C ILE A 12 -42.11 -34.13 -14.97
N ILE A 13 -43.35 -33.73 -14.67
CA ILE A 13 -43.67 -32.36 -14.25
C ILE A 13 -43.10 -32.07 -12.85
N ALA A 14 -43.11 -33.03 -11.92
CA ALA A 14 -42.54 -32.86 -10.59
C ALA A 14 -40.99 -32.71 -10.60
N CYS A 15 -40.29 -33.39 -11.52
CA CYS A 15 -38.84 -33.25 -11.66
C CYS A 15 -38.41 -31.90 -12.27
N GLY A 16 -39.25 -31.26 -13.10
CA GLY A 16 -38.94 -29.98 -13.74
C GLY A 16 -38.87 -28.78 -12.79
N ILE A 17 -39.47 -28.87 -11.59
CA ILE A 17 -39.57 -27.77 -10.62
C ILE A 17 -38.42 -27.74 -9.60
N THR A 18 -37.50 -28.72 -9.65
CA THR A 18 -36.39 -28.82 -8.68
C THR A 18 -35.04 -28.33 -9.21
N SER A 19 -34.97 -27.88 -10.47
CA SER A 19 -33.78 -27.18 -10.99
C SER A 19 -33.79 -25.69 -10.62
N CYS A 20 -33.93 -25.39 -9.32
CA CYS A 20 -33.46 -24.12 -8.77
C CYS A 20 -31.93 -24.14 -8.84
N ARG A 21 -31.37 -23.73 -9.98
CA ARG A 21 -30.04 -23.13 -9.96
C ARG A 21 -30.17 -21.90 -9.09
N LYS A 22 -29.65 -21.99 -7.86
CA LYS A 22 -29.19 -20.79 -7.18
C LYS A 22 -28.12 -20.25 -8.10
N ASP A 23 -28.46 -19.25 -8.90
CA ASP A 23 -27.47 -18.34 -9.42
C ASP A 23 -26.65 -17.96 -8.19
N ALA A 24 -25.39 -18.38 -8.18
CA ALA A 24 -24.46 -17.92 -7.18
C ALA A 24 -24.56 -16.40 -7.28
N GLU A 25 -25.18 -15.77 -6.29
CA GLU A 25 -25.10 -14.34 -6.10
C GLU A 25 -23.62 -14.05 -6.27
N LYS A 26 -23.26 -13.43 -7.39
CA LYS A 26 -22.08 -12.60 -7.43
C LYS A 26 -22.37 -11.63 -6.30
N GLN A 27 -21.86 -11.96 -5.11
CA GLN A 27 -21.55 -10.98 -4.10
C GLN A 27 -20.71 -9.98 -4.88
N ASN A 28 -21.37 -8.94 -5.38
CA ASN A 28 -20.72 -7.73 -5.81
C ASN A 28 -19.97 -7.32 -4.56
N GLN A 29 -18.69 -7.71 -4.49
CA GLN A 29 -17.79 -7.28 -3.45
C GLN A 29 -17.97 -5.77 -3.41
N LYS A 30 -18.62 -5.29 -2.35
CA LYS A 30 -18.88 -3.88 -2.17
C LYS A 30 -17.51 -3.25 -2.06
N VAL A 31 -17.02 -2.70 -3.17
CA VAL A 31 -15.75 -1.98 -3.19
C VAL A 31 -16.04 -0.70 -2.43
N GLU A 32 -15.66 -0.67 -1.17
CA GLU A 32 -15.74 0.55 -0.37
C GLU A 32 -14.65 1.50 -0.85
N TYR A 33 -15.07 2.70 -1.25
CA TYR A 33 -14.17 3.77 -1.64
C TYR A 33 -13.97 4.67 -0.44
N ILE A 34 -12.73 4.83 -0.01
CA ILE A 34 -12.37 5.94 0.87
C ILE A 34 -11.91 7.07 -0.04
N ILE A 35 -12.73 8.12 -0.09
CA ILE A 35 -12.43 9.42 -0.69
C ILE A 35 -12.03 10.31 0.48
N SER A 36 -11.01 11.16 0.32
CA SER A 36 -10.71 12.18 1.32
C SER A 36 -11.97 13.02 1.57
N ARG A 37 -12.16 13.54 2.79
CA ARG A 37 -13.35 14.35 3.10
C ARG A 37 -13.38 15.60 2.20
N GLU A 38 -12.19 16.12 1.93
CA GLU A 38 -11.90 17.29 1.11
C GLU A 38 -12.24 17.07 -0.38
N ASP A 39 -12.12 15.83 -0.87
CA ASP A 39 -12.46 15.42 -2.24
C ASP A 39 -13.87 14.81 -2.34
N SER A 40 -14.66 14.83 -1.25
CA SER A 40 -16.05 14.38 -1.34
C SER A 40 -16.82 15.25 -2.32
N ILE A 41 -17.63 14.63 -3.17
CA ILE A 41 -18.35 15.29 -4.28
C ILE A 41 -19.16 16.51 -3.81
N ASN A 42 -19.59 16.53 -2.54
CA ASN A 42 -20.32 17.63 -1.95
C ASN A 42 -19.48 18.90 -1.70
N ASP A 43 -18.19 18.76 -1.36
CA ASP A 43 -17.30 19.90 -1.06
C ASP A 43 -16.54 20.38 -2.31
N ALA A 44 -16.22 19.46 -3.23
CA ALA A 44 -15.54 19.75 -4.50
C ALA A 44 -16.41 20.59 -5.47
N TRP A 45 -17.73 20.49 -5.38
CA TRP A 45 -18.65 21.31 -6.20
C TRP A 45 -18.77 22.75 -5.71
N VAL A 46 -18.51 23.00 -4.42
CA VAL A 46 -18.59 24.33 -3.78
C VAL A 46 -17.29 25.12 -4.00
N LYS A 47 -16.14 24.45 -4.11
CA LYS A 47 -14.83 25.07 -4.33
C LYS A 47 -14.45 25.05 -5.81
N SER A 48 -14.80 26.13 -6.51
CA SER A 48 -14.38 26.42 -7.88
C SER A 48 -12.90 26.10 -8.16
N ASN A 49 -12.67 25.27 -9.18
CA ASN A 49 -11.49 25.20 -10.05
C ASN A 49 -10.08 25.28 -9.43
N LYS A 50 -9.82 24.55 -8.35
CA LYS A 50 -8.47 24.07 -8.01
C LYS A 50 -8.61 22.96 -6.99
N VAL A 51 -8.40 21.72 -7.43
CA VAL A 51 -8.16 20.60 -6.50
C VAL A 51 -6.90 20.99 -5.71
N PRO A 52 -6.99 21.22 -4.38
CA PRO A 52 -5.82 21.55 -3.59
C PRO A 52 -4.85 20.35 -3.65
N SER A 53 -3.54 20.64 -3.74
CA SER A 53 -2.55 19.57 -3.56
C SER A 53 -2.76 18.95 -2.17
N PRO A 54 -2.70 17.61 -2.04
CA PRO A 54 -3.00 16.96 -0.78
C PRO A 54 -2.14 17.56 0.34
N LEU A 55 -2.81 18.01 1.41
CA LEU A 55 -2.16 18.49 2.62
C LEU A 55 -1.41 17.32 3.24
N VAL A 56 -0.08 17.34 3.16
CA VAL A 56 0.77 16.48 3.97
C VAL A 56 0.75 17.07 5.39
N PRO A 57 0.35 16.31 6.43
CA PRO A 57 0.43 16.80 7.80
C PRO A 57 1.85 17.28 8.10
N GLU A 58 1.95 18.49 8.67
CA GLU A 58 3.19 19.26 8.91
C GLU A 58 4.22 18.51 9.80
N ASP A 59 3.76 17.44 10.45
CA ASP A 59 4.42 16.64 11.47
C ASP A 59 4.59 15.15 11.10
N MET A 60 4.17 14.70 9.91
CA MET A 60 4.32 13.29 9.49
C MET A 60 5.18 13.11 8.24
N LYS A 61 6.49 13.06 8.53
CA LYS A 61 7.59 12.53 7.70
C LYS A 61 7.09 11.29 6.94
N CYS A 62 7.12 11.33 5.61
CA CYS A 62 6.38 10.46 4.69
C CYS A 62 6.59 8.93 4.83
N TYR A 63 7.46 8.48 5.72
CA TYR A 63 7.71 7.07 5.97
C TYR A 63 7.51 6.75 7.44
N LEU A 64 6.80 5.64 7.68
CA LEU A 64 6.81 4.96 8.97
C LEU A 64 7.70 3.73 8.86
N ASP A 65 7.87 3.03 9.99
CA ASP A 65 8.81 1.91 10.08
C ASP A 65 8.40 0.76 9.13
N ILE A 66 7.11 0.69 8.80
CA ILE A 66 6.54 -0.26 7.84
C ILE A 66 5.63 0.50 6.87
N VAL A 67 5.74 0.19 5.59
CA VAL A 67 4.90 0.80 4.54
C VAL A 67 4.23 -0.29 3.71
N PHE A 68 2.92 -0.15 3.55
CA PHE A 68 2.08 -0.99 2.70
C PHE A 68 1.61 -0.18 1.50
N ILE A 69 2.09 -0.50 0.30
CA ILE A 69 1.60 0.12 -0.94
C ILE A 69 0.50 -0.75 -1.52
N PHE A 70 -0.73 -0.24 -1.50
CA PHE A 70 -1.90 -0.94 -2.02
C PHE A 70 -2.07 -0.65 -3.51
N ASP A 71 -2.13 -1.73 -4.27
CA ASP A 71 -2.52 -1.79 -5.67
C ASP A 71 -3.84 -2.59 -5.74
N PRO A 72 -4.71 -2.35 -6.75
CA PRO A 72 -5.92 -3.13 -6.96
C PRO A 72 -5.76 -4.65 -6.83
N LYS A 73 -4.62 -5.22 -7.26
CA LYS A 73 -4.40 -6.68 -7.25
C LYS A 73 -3.45 -7.16 -6.16
N LYS A 74 -2.53 -6.31 -5.71
CA LYS A 74 -1.38 -6.69 -4.88
C LYS A 74 -1.17 -5.69 -3.76
N VAL A 75 -0.48 -6.13 -2.72
CA VAL A 75 0.07 -5.23 -1.70
C VAL A 75 1.57 -5.41 -1.70
N TYR A 76 2.30 -4.31 -1.81
CA TYR A 76 3.76 -4.29 -1.71
C TYR A 76 4.16 -3.79 -0.32
N ILE A 77 5.10 -4.48 0.31
CA ILE A 77 5.49 -4.21 1.69
C ILE A 77 6.99 -3.97 1.74
N TYR A 78 7.41 -2.90 2.41
CA TYR A 78 8.81 -2.66 2.74
C TYR A 78 8.94 -2.04 4.14
N GLN A 79 10.16 -2.10 4.67
CA GLN A 79 10.50 -1.53 5.98
C GLN A 79 11.47 -0.38 5.81
N THR A 80 11.42 0.56 6.74
CA THR A 80 12.44 1.61 6.85
C THR A 80 13.15 1.52 8.18
N GLU A 81 14.33 2.09 8.24
CA GLU A 81 15.08 2.30 9.47
C GLU A 81 15.40 3.78 9.63
N ARG A 82 15.63 4.19 10.88
CA ARG A 82 16.00 5.56 11.22
C ARG A 82 17.48 5.58 11.54
N ASN A 83 18.22 6.43 10.84
CA ASN A 83 19.61 6.70 11.11
C ASN A 83 19.69 8.00 11.89
N PHE A 84 20.30 7.93 13.06
CA PHE A 84 20.53 9.09 13.91
C PHE A 84 21.91 9.66 13.63
N ASN A 85 21.96 10.96 13.38
CA ASN A 85 23.17 11.74 13.23
C ASN A 85 23.30 12.66 14.46
N PRO A 86 24.21 12.34 15.41
CA PRO A 86 24.38 13.13 16.64
C PRO A 86 24.74 14.59 16.39
N ASP A 87 25.40 14.88 15.27
CA ASP A 87 25.84 16.24 14.88
C ASP A 87 24.82 16.94 13.97
N GLY A 88 23.68 16.30 13.70
CA GLY A 88 22.63 16.83 12.84
C GLY A 88 21.74 17.85 13.54
N GLU A 89 21.13 18.72 12.74
CA GLU A 89 20.14 19.71 13.13
C GLU A 89 18.73 19.11 12.95
N GLU A 90 17.80 19.48 13.83
CA GLU A 90 16.39 19.16 13.66
C GLU A 90 15.81 20.03 12.52
N ILE A 91 15.99 19.57 11.28
CA ILE A 91 15.54 20.26 10.08
C ILE A 91 14.18 19.71 9.66
N LYS A 92 13.17 20.59 9.59
CA LYS A 92 11.89 20.28 8.97
C LYS A 92 12.02 20.36 7.45
N TYR A 93 11.55 19.33 6.76
CA TYR A 93 11.57 19.26 5.31
C TYR A 93 10.18 19.04 4.72
N GLU A 94 9.88 19.75 3.63
CA GLU A 94 8.55 19.75 2.98
C GLU A 94 8.30 18.49 2.12
N TYR A 95 9.37 17.85 1.63
CA TYR A 95 9.30 16.72 0.71
C TYR A 95 10.03 15.49 1.27
N PRO A 96 9.57 14.26 0.98
CA PRO A 96 10.25 13.04 1.44
C PRO A 96 11.72 13.03 1.01
N ASN A 97 12.57 12.46 1.87
CA ASN A 97 13.92 12.11 1.47
C ASN A 97 13.91 10.88 0.55
N TYR A 98 14.99 10.73 -0.21
CA TYR A 98 15.26 9.56 -1.02
C TYR A 98 15.78 8.48 -0.08
N ILE A 99 15.09 7.34 -0.02
CA ILE A 99 15.37 6.31 0.99
C ILE A 99 16.26 5.18 0.45
N GLY A 100 16.61 5.18 -0.85
CA GLY A 100 17.40 4.12 -1.47
C GLY A 100 16.62 2.81 -1.62
N LEU A 101 15.31 2.89 -1.81
CA LEU A 101 14.44 1.75 -2.04
C LEU A 101 14.81 1.05 -3.35
N LYS A 102 14.85 -0.29 -3.31
CA LYS A 102 15.14 -1.14 -4.47
C LYS A 102 14.04 -2.17 -4.70
N PRO A 103 13.81 -2.64 -5.94
CA PRO A 103 12.76 -3.61 -6.25
C PRO A 103 12.78 -4.87 -5.38
N GLU A 104 13.97 -5.39 -5.05
CA GLU A 104 14.19 -6.57 -4.21
C GLU A 104 13.80 -6.36 -2.74
N TYR A 105 13.73 -5.12 -2.26
CA TYR A 105 13.37 -4.82 -0.88
C TYR A 105 11.86 -4.92 -0.65
N LEU A 106 11.05 -4.90 -1.72
CA LEU A 106 9.60 -5.04 -1.60
C LEU A 106 9.17 -6.51 -1.61
N LEU A 107 8.44 -6.91 -0.58
CA LEU A 107 7.65 -8.13 -0.59
C LEU A 107 6.35 -7.89 -1.37
N THR A 108 5.95 -8.83 -2.23
CA THR A 108 4.71 -8.74 -2.99
C THR A 108 3.73 -9.79 -2.48
N ILE A 109 2.55 -9.36 -2.06
CA ILE A 109 1.47 -10.22 -1.57
C ILE A 109 0.23 -10.02 -2.43
N ASP A 110 -0.46 -11.10 -2.81
CA ASP A 110 -1.77 -10.99 -3.46
C ASP A 110 -2.80 -10.42 -2.48
N ASN A 111 -3.66 -9.53 -2.97
CA ASN A 111 -4.63 -8.81 -2.12
C ASN A 111 -5.50 -9.75 -1.25
N LYS A 112 -5.91 -10.90 -1.79
CA LYS A 112 -6.75 -11.90 -1.10
C LYS A 112 -6.07 -12.54 0.11
N ASN A 113 -4.74 -12.57 0.12
CA ASN A 113 -3.95 -13.25 1.15
C ASN A 113 -3.32 -12.28 2.14
N PHE A 114 -3.38 -10.97 1.87
CA PHE A 114 -2.66 -9.94 2.63
C PHE A 114 -3.00 -9.93 4.12
N VAL A 115 -4.28 -10.00 4.48
CA VAL A 115 -4.70 -9.96 5.89
C VAL A 115 -4.28 -11.22 6.64
N THR A 116 -4.44 -12.39 6.04
CA THR A 116 -3.95 -13.66 6.62
C THR A 116 -2.44 -13.60 6.81
N PHE A 117 -1.70 -13.16 5.79
CA PHE A 117 -0.26 -12.96 5.86
C PHE A 117 0.15 -12.04 7.03
N LEU A 118 -0.53 -10.90 7.21
CA LEU A 118 -0.25 -9.99 8.33
C LEU A 118 -0.53 -10.63 9.70
N LYS A 119 -1.60 -11.42 9.82
CA LYS A 119 -1.93 -12.11 11.08
C LYS A 119 -0.89 -13.16 11.44
N ASP A 120 -0.52 -13.99 10.48
CA ASP A 120 0.47 -15.05 10.65
C ASP A 120 1.86 -14.48 11.01
N ASN A 121 2.13 -13.24 10.61
CA ASN A 121 3.38 -12.54 10.85
C ASN A 121 3.22 -11.35 11.81
N ASN A 122 2.18 -11.34 12.66
CA ASN A 122 1.86 -10.19 13.49
C ASN A 122 2.96 -9.83 14.50
N SER A 123 3.80 -10.80 14.90
CA SER A 123 4.98 -10.54 15.72
C SER A 123 6.01 -9.63 15.04
N LEU A 124 6.06 -9.62 13.70
CA LEU A 124 6.95 -8.76 12.92
C LEU A 124 6.32 -7.40 12.64
N PHE A 125 5.02 -7.38 12.32
CA PHE A 125 4.34 -6.15 11.87
C PHE A 125 3.67 -5.36 12.99
N GLY A 126 3.29 -6.01 14.09
CA GLY A 126 2.62 -5.38 15.23
C GLY A 126 1.29 -4.69 14.88
N VAL A 127 0.57 -5.18 13.87
CA VAL A 127 -0.64 -4.53 13.33
C VAL A 127 -1.89 -4.87 14.15
N PHE A 128 -1.98 -6.11 14.65
CA PHE A 128 -3.10 -6.62 15.43
C PHE A 128 -2.73 -6.80 16.91
N THR A 129 -2.07 -5.80 17.51
CA THR A 129 -1.69 -5.87 18.92
C THR A 129 -2.83 -5.43 19.84
N GLU A 130 -3.16 -6.28 20.81
CA GLU A 130 -3.94 -5.92 22.00
C GLU A 130 -2.96 -5.44 23.08
N GLY A 131 -3.31 -4.38 23.82
CA GLY A 131 -2.48 -3.86 24.93
C GLY A 131 -1.93 -2.43 24.72
N ASN A 132 -0.70 -2.18 25.18
CA ASN A 132 -0.09 -0.83 25.21
C ASN A 132 0.92 -0.57 24.08
N ILE A 133 1.32 -1.60 23.33
CA ILE A 133 2.24 -1.45 22.19
C ILE A 133 1.43 -1.03 20.97
N ARG A 134 1.65 0.20 20.50
CA ARG A 134 1.02 0.75 19.31
C ARG A 134 1.96 0.57 18.12
N GLY A 135 1.68 -0.41 17.26
CA GLY A 135 2.33 -0.48 15.95
C GLY A 135 2.03 0.79 15.15
N SER A 136 3.00 1.26 14.36
CA SER A 136 2.77 2.36 13.42
C SER A 136 3.16 1.95 12.00
N PHE A 137 2.27 2.16 11.04
CA PHE A 137 2.52 1.79 9.64
C PHE A 137 1.89 2.78 8.67
N CYS A 138 2.48 2.90 7.49
CA CYS A 138 1.98 3.77 6.44
C CYS A 138 1.21 2.96 5.40
N ILE A 139 0.06 3.47 4.96
CA ILE A 139 -0.71 2.97 3.83
C ILE A 139 -0.49 3.94 2.67
N ALA A 140 0.04 3.43 1.57
CA ALA A 140 0.31 4.21 0.37
C ALA A 140 -0.51 3.70 -0.82
N SER A 141 -0.83 4.58 -1.76
CA SER A 141 -1.52 4.26 -3.01
C SER A 141 -1.02 5.16 -4.14
N GLU A 142 -0.90 4.63 -5.36
CA GLU A 142 -0.52 5.43 -6.54
C GLU A 142 -1.60 6.43 -6.95
N THR A 143 -2.86 6.11 -6.63
CA THR A 143 -4.03 6.95 -6.92
C THR A 143 -4.58 7.57 -5.65
N ASP A 144 -5.30 8.69 -5.82
CA ASP A 144 -6.00 9.40 -4.73
C ASP A 144 -7.13 8.57 -4.11
N THR A 145 -7.53 7.48 -4.79
CA THR A 145 -8.50 6.52 -4.27
C THR A 145 -7.81 5.19 -3.97
N LEU A 146 -8.03 4.64 -2.79
CA LEU A 146 -7.55 3.31 -2.45
C LEU A 146 -8.59 2.26 -2.88
N LYS A 147 -8.37 1.62 -4.05
CA LYS A 147 -9.26 0.60 -4.60
C LYS A 147 -8.70 -0.82 -4.37
N SER A 148 -8.70 -1.30 -3.13
CA SER A 148 -8.14 -2.63 -2.81
C SER A 148 -8.99 -3.40 -1.80
N LEU A 149 -9.33 -4.65 -2.15
CA LEU A 149 -10.03 -5.58 -1.23
C LEU A 149 -9.24 -5.82 0.04
N ALA A 150 -7.91 -5.91 -0.08
CA ALA A 150 -7.00 -6.11 1.04
C ALA A 150 -7.14 -5.01 2.10
N PHE A 151 -7.42 -3.77 1.68
CA PHE A 151 -7.57 -2.66 2.60
C PHE A 151 -8.92 -2.70 3.32
N VAL A 152 -10.00 -3.04 2.61
CA VAL A 152 -11.32 -3.24 3.23
C VAL A 152 -11.25 -4.34 4.29
N ASP A 153 -10.62 -5.46 3.95
CA ASP A 153 -10.43 -6.58 4.88
C ASP A 153 -9.52 -6.18 6.06
N LEU A 154 -8.44 -5.43 5.81
CA LEU A 154 -7.57 -4.91 6.86
C LEU A 154 -8.34 -4.01 7.84
N ALA A 155 -9.11 -3.05 7.33
CA ALA A 155 -9.88 -2.12 8.16
C ALA A 155 -10.91 -2.87 9.03
N LYS A 156 -11.58 -3.86 8.46
CA LYS A 156 -12.52 -4.74 9.18
C LYS A 156 -11.82 -5.50 10.31
N GLU A 157 -10.66 -6.09 10.03
CA GLU A 157 -9.92 -6.86 11.03
C GLU A 157 -9.27 -5.98 12.11
N LEU A 158 -8.78 -4.78 11.78
CA LEU A 158 -8.31 -3.80 12.76
C LEU A 158 -9.43 -3.42 13.74
N LYS A 159 -10.64 -3.16 13.22
CA LYS A 159 -11.82 -2.86 14.05
C LYS A 159 -12.20 -4.05 14.93
N LYS A 160 -12.23 -5.26 14.36
CA LYS A 160 -12.56 -6.49 15.09
C LYS A 160 -11.58 -6.78 16.23
N ALA A 161 -10.28 -6.63 15.95
CA ALA A 161 -9.21 -6.83 16.92
C ALA A 161 -9.10 -5.69 17.96
N LYS A 162 -9.92 -4.65 17.85
CA LYS A 162 -9.79 -3.41 18.65
C LYS A 162 -8.34 -2.89 18.64
N SER A 163 -7.69 -3.01 17.48
CA SER A 163 -6.27 -2.70 17.34
C SER A 163 -6.03 -1.23 17.69
N LYS A 164 -4.97 -0.98 18.46
CA LYS A 164 -4.48 0.37 18.75
C LYS A 164 -3.38 0.83 17.80
N ALA A 165 -3.12 0.08 16.73
CA ALA A 165 -2.14 0.48 15.73
C ALA A 165 -2.52 1.83 15.11
N HIS A 166 -1.53 2.67 14.88
CA HIS A 166 -1.70 3.96 14.22
C HIS A 166 -1.25 3.83 12.78
N TYR A 167 -2.04 4.37 11.86
CA TYR A 167 -1.63 4.43 10.47
C TYR A 167 -2.00 5.74 9.83
N ILE A 168 -1.20 6.10 8.84
CA ILE A 168 -1.49 7.20 7.93
C ILE A 168 -1.79 6.66 6.55
N VAL A 169 -2.60 7.38 5.79
CA VAL A 169 -2.85 7.12 4.39
C VAL A 169 -2.25 8.25 3.58
N ARG A 170 -1.48 7.93 2.53
CA ARG A 170 -0.90 8.91 1.62
C ARG A 170 -0.78 8.40 0.19
N LYS A 171 -0.44 9.30 -0.73
CA LYS A 171 0.03 8.88 -2.05
C LYS A 171 1.42 8.28 -1.97
N THR A 172 1.75 7.43 -2.95
CA THR A 172 3.12 6.98 -3.16
C THR A 172 4.06 8.13 -3.49
N THR A 173 5.32 8.02 -3.06
CA THR A 173 6.39 8.94 -3.43
C THR A 173 6.87 8.69 -4.86
N GLU A 174 7.62 9.64 -5.43
CA GLU A 174 8.25 9.46 -6.74
C GLU A 174 9.15 8.22 -6.78
N GLU A 175 9.92 8.01 -5.72
CA GLU A 175 10.79 6.84 -5.56
C GLU A 175 9.99 5.54 -5.53
N GLU A 176 8.92 5.46 -4.72
CA GLU A 176 8.07 4.28 -4.67
C GLU A 176 7.43 3.95 -6.02
N ASN A 177 6.89 4.96 -6.72
CA ASN A 177 6.31 4.79 -8.05
C ASN A 177 7.33 4.25 -9.04
N THR A 178 8.53 4.81 -9.02
CA THR A 178 9.62 4.40 -9.89
C THR A 178 10.04 2.97 -9.59
N VAL A 179 10.34 2.65 -8.33
CA VAL A 179 10.76 1.30 -7.94
C VAL A 179 9.68 0.25 -8.26
N LEU A 180 8.40 0.56 -8.02
CA LEU A 180 7.29 -0.33 -8.37
C LEU A 180 7.20 -0.59 -9.86
N LYS A 181 7.40 0.42 -10.70
CA LYS A 181 7.45 0.26 -12.17
C LYS A 181 8.51 -0.77 -12.56
N TYR A 182 9.75 -0.63 -12.06
CA TYR A 182 10.83 -1.58 -12.36
C TYR A 182 10.54 -2.98 -11.80
N LYS A 183 10.00 -3.07 -10.59
CA LYS A 183 9.62 -4.34 -9.96
C LYS A 183 8.55 -5.09 -10.77
N ARG A 184 7.49 -4.41 -11.20
CA ARG A 184 6.38 -4.99 -11.96
C ARG A 184 6.82 -5.49 -13.33
N ASN A 185 7.75 -4.78 -13.96
CA ASN A 185 8.28 -5.14 -15.27
C ASN A 185 9.48 -6.09 -15.22
N ASN A 186 9.93 -6.47 -14.01
CA ASN A 186 11.14 -7.27 -13.79
C ASN A 186 12.38 -6.69 -14.52
N GLN A 187 12.53 -5.36 -14.45
CA GLN A 187 13.63 -4.62 -15.09
C GLN A 187 14.78 -4.36 -14.11
N GLU A 188 16.00 -4.26 -14.64
CA GLU A 188 17.14 -3.82 -13.84
C GLU A 188 16.97 -2.38 -13.38
N PHE A 189 17.26 -2.13 -12.11
CA PHE A 189 17.09 -0.84 -11.46
C PHE A 189 18.46 -0.21 -11.17
N PHE A 190 18.75 0.89 -11.86
CA PHE A 190 19.95 1.71 -11.67
C PHE A 190 19.52 3.12 -11.28
N PRO A 191 19.45 3.44 -9.98
CA PRO A 191 18.88 4.71 -9.52
C PRO A 191 19.66 5.93 -10.00
N GLU A 192 20.96 5.81 -10.26
CA GLU A 192 21.82 6.87 -10.77
C GLU A 192 21.53 7.22 -12.24
N LYS A 193 20.84 6.33 -12.96
CA LYS A 193 20.44 6.54 -14.36
C LYS A 193 19.01 7.08 -14.50
N ILE A 194 18.29 7.21 -13.38
CA ILE A 194 16.92 7.72 -13.38
C ILE A 194 16.96 9.25 -13.27
N SER A 195 16.16 9.91 -14.12
CA SER A 195 15.96 11.35 -14.05
C SER A 195 14.98 11.69 -12.93
N TRP A 196 15.49 11.80 -11.70
CA TRP A 196 14.70 12.20 -10.53
C TRP A 196 14.27 13.66 -10.62
N SER A 197 13.07 13.96 -10.10
CA SER A 197 12.68 15.35 -9.87
C SER A 197 13.55 15.97 -8.76
N ASN A 198 13.51 17.30 -8.67
CA ASN A 198 14.12 18.05 -7.58
C ASN A 198 13.21 18.12 -6.33
N LYS A 199 12.12 17.34 -6.27
CA LYS A 199 11.16 17.34 -5.18
C LYS A 199 11.53 16.35 -4.08
N PHE A 200 12.79 16.37 -3.67
CA PHE A 200 13.27 15.72 -2.45
C PHE A 200 13.83 16.81 -1.54
N LEU A 201 13.76 16.60 -0.22
CA LEU A 201 14.33 17.48 0.83
C LEU A 201 14.19 18.99 0.53
N ASN A 202 13.16 19.67 1.05
CA ASN A 202 12.87 21.10 0.80
C ASN A 202 12.51 21.48 -0.65
N GLY A 203 12.27 20.50 -1.52
CA GLY A 203 11.57 20.72 -2.79
C GLY A 203 12.42 21.28 -3.93
N ASN A 204 13.73 21.40 -3.72
CA ASN A 204 14.68 21.85 -4.74
C ASN A 204 15.99 21.05 -4.73
N LEU A 205 16.00 19.84 -4.16
CA LEU A 205 17.17 18.98 -4.13
C LEU A 205 16.91 17.71 -4.94
N THR A 206 17.82 17.43 -5.88
CA THR A 206 17.80 16.19 -6.67
C THR A 206 18.68 15.15 -5.99
N PRO A 207 18.21 13.91 -5.75
CA PRO A 207 19.02 12.82 -5.22
C PRO A 207 20.28 12.59 -6.07
N PHE A 208 21.32 12.01 -5.46
CA PHE A 208 22.61 11.73 -6.12
C PHE A 208 23.39 12.98 -6.58
N THR A 209 23.05 14.16 -6.05
CA THR A 209 23.85 15.39 -6.22
C THR A 209 24.69 15.67 -4.98
N LYS A 210 25.77 16.45 -5.14
CA LYS A 210 26.62 16.85 -4.01
C LYS A 210 25.83 17.69 -3.01
N GLU A 211 24.97 18.56 -3.51
CA GLU A 211 24.09 19.44 -2.75
C GLU A 211 23.13 18.62 -1.88
N TYR A 212 22.54 17.56 -2.45
CA TYR A 212 21.69 16.63 -1.71
C TYR A 212 22.43 15.96 -0.56
N SER A 213 23.61 15.39 -0.83
CA SER A 213 24.39 14.70 0.20
C SER A 213 24.83 15.64 1.34
N ILE A 214 25.24 16.87 1.01
CA ILE A 214 25.58 17.88 2.02
C ILE A 214 24.36 18.21 2.87
N PHE A 215 23.20 18.42 2.26
CA PHE A 215 21.98 18.74 3.00
C PHE A 215 21.55 17.57 3.90
N GLU A 216 21.49 16.35 3.36
CA GLU A 216 21.08 15.16 4.11
C GLU A 216 22.02 14.87 5.30
N SER A 217 23.33 15.09 5.13
CA SER A 217 24.33 14.93 6.21
C SER A 217 24.16 15.90 7.39
N ARG A 218 23.34 16.94 7.23
CA ARG A 218 23.03 17.90 8.31
C ARG A 218 21.76 17.53 9.07
N ILE A 219 21.01 16.53 8.63
CA ILE A 219 19.74 16.15 9.27
C ILE A 219 20.04 15.22 10.45
N ASP A 220 19.41 15.47 11.60
CA ASP A 220 19.50 14.67 12.82
C ASP A 220 18.96 13.24 12.66
N ILE A 221 17.86 13.09 11.92
CA ILE A 221 17.19 11.81 11.68
C ILE A 221 16.87 11.67 10.21
N VAL A 222 17.57 10.76 9.54
CA VAL A 222 17.32 10.36 8.16
C VAL A 222 16.68 8.98 8.15
N ARG A 223 15.72 8.75 7.24
CA ARG A 223 15.16 7.41 7.02
C ARG A 223 15.77 6.76 5.79
N THR A 224 16.08 5.48 5.88
CA THR A 224 16.53 4.66 4.75
C THR A 224 15.64 3.43 4.59
N ALA A 225 15.56 2.91 3.36
CA ALA A 225 14.92 1.64 3.10
C ALA A 225 15.76 0.54 3.73
N LYS A 226 15.14 -0.31 4.55
CA LYS A 226 15.82 -1.46 5.14
C LYS A 226 15.96 -2.54 4.07
N GLU A 227 17.18 -3.07 3.92
CA GLU A 227 17.41 -4.24 3.08
C GLU A 227 16.71 -5.47 3.70
N THR A 228 15.61 -5.90 3.09
CA THR A 228 14.83 -7.06 3.54
C THR A 228 15.30 -8.35 2.86
N TYR A 229 15.70 -8.29 1.60
CA TYR A 229 16.18 -9.43 0.83
C TYR A 229 17.40 -9.06 -0.01
N LYS A 230 18.45 -9.88 0.08
CA LYS A 230 19.64 -9.77 -0.76
C LYS A 230 19.41 -10.44 -2.10
N LYS A 231 19.65 -9.70 -3.20
CA LYS A 231 19.65 -10.27 -4.54
C LYS A 231 20.75 -11.32 -4.64
N LYS A 232 20.39 -12.57 -4.98
CA LYS A 232 21.39 -13.63 -5.22
C LYS A 232 22.22 -13.27 -6.43
N THR A 233 23.51 -13.02 -6.23
CA THR A 233 24.50 -12.91 -7.31
C THR A 233 25.00 -14.30 -7.63
N ARG A 234 24.66 -14.83 -8.80
CA ARG A 234 25.33 -16.03 -9.32
C ARG A 234 26.59 -15.55 -10.04
N LYS A 235 27.75 -15.75 -9.42
CA LYS A 235 29.02 -15.65 -10.15
C LYS A 235 29.07 -16.87 -11.08
N PHE A 236 29.02 -16.63 -12.38
CA PHE A 236 29.46 -17.65 -13.32
C PHE A 236 30.99 -17.56 -13.32
N GLU A 237 31.65 -18.55 -12.74
CA GLU A 237 33.07 -18.76 -13.03
C GLU A 237 33.15 -19.13 -14.51
N MET A 238 33.74 -18.23 -15.31
CA MET A 238 34.12 -18.48 -16.69
C MET A 238 35.49 -19.14 -16.72
#